data_AF-A0A803SY17-F1
#
_entry.id   AF-A0A803SY17-F1
#
_cell.length_a   1.000
_cell.length_b   1.000
_cell.length_c   1.000
_cell.angle_alpha   90.00
_cell.angle_beta   90.00
_cell.angle_gamma   90.00
#
_symmetry.space_group_name_H-M   'P 1'
#
loop_
_entity.id
_entity.type
_entity.pdbx_description
1 polymer ?
#
loop_
_entity_poly.entity_id
_entity_poly.type
_entity_poly.pdbx_seq_one_letter_code
_entity_poly.pdbx_strand_id
1 'polypeptide(L)'
;MNGHVPQQEDAEQIPLQLVSVERCTNDVPESNELLQPETCTPSTKKTATLKLCSKTVFWKCKLWMLITSIFLLLIVVTIIALTLHSAVYIDEDEYWDPESIANGNHHNFSGILNIHCENPEPLLSESTYNLLSENLHKRLTDIYSDSPALGRYFISAEVISISDGNNTASYHLWFSVPQDETEEFMKYRMGQTFVMNILRQNIYDQEEMYDLEVPECTNLRLDPTSLLLTHC
;
A
#
# COMPACT_ATOMS: atom_id res chain seq x y z
N MET A 1 13.33 -53.42 21.69
CA MET A 1 12.47 -52.94 20.60
C MET A 1 12.69 -51.44 20.55
N ASN A 2 13.57 -50.88 19.72
CA ASN A 2 13.70 -50.98 18.26
C ASN A 2 12.45 -50.48 17.55
N GLY A 3 12.59 -49.37 16.81
CA GLY A 3 11.52 -48.69 16.08
C GLY A 3 11.98 -47.32 15.60
N HIS A 4 12.83 -47.29 14.57
CA HIS A 4 13.49 -46.09 14.02
C HIS A 4 13.17 -46.00 12.52
N VAL A 5 12.53 -44.92 12.08
CA VAL A 5 12.30 -44.50 10.67
C VAL A 5 12.26 -42.96 10.64
N PRO A 6 12.81 -42.27 9.61
CA PRO A 6 13.19 -40.85 9.71
C PRO A 6 12.17 -39.84 9.12
N GLN A 7 12.41 -38.56 9.37
CA GLN A 7 11.80 -37.44 8.63
C GLN A 7 12.52 -37.20 7.28
N GLN A 8 11.82 -36.57 6.35
CA GLN A 8 12.25 -36.39 4.96
C GLN A 8 12.33 -34.90 4.56
N GLU A 9 13.47 -34.54 3.96
CA GLU A 9 13.73 -33.45 3.01
C GLU A 9 13.38 -32.00 3.40
N ASP A 10 14.37 -31.29 3.93
CA ASP A 10 14.67 -29.91 3.54
C ASP A 10 15.99 -29.88 2.75
N ALA A 11 15.97 -29.31 1.54
CA ALA A 11 17.10 -29.34 0.62
C ALA A 11 18.13 -28.21 0.91
N GLU A 12 19.16 -28.60 1.65
CA GLU A 12 20.52 -28.03 1.75
C GLU A 12 20.83 -26.73 0.98
N GLN A 13 21.00 -25.64 1.72
CA GLN A 13 21.93 -24.56 1.39
C GLN A 13 23.21 -24.77 2.21
N ILE A 14 24.40 -24.66 1.62
CA ILE A 14 25.62 -24.22 2.33
C ILE A 14 26.71 -23.74 1.32
N PRO A 15 27.62 -22.82 1.69
CA PRO A 15 28.33 -22.00 0.72
C PRO A 15 29.88 -21.99 0.85
N LEU A 16 30.50 -21.18 -0.02
CA LEU A 16 31.74 -20.42 0.19
C LEU A 16 33.12 -21.10 0.09
N GLN A 17 34.11 -20.21 -0.06
CA GLN A 17 35.57 -20.35 -0.22
C GLN A 17 36.01 -20.47 -1.69
N LEU A 18 36.37 -19.38 -2.38
CA LEU A 18 37.57 -18.55 -2.16
C LEU A 18 38.86 -19.39 -2.12
N VAL A 19 39.63 -19.35 -3.22
CA VAL A 19 41.09 -19.18 -3.20
C VAL A 19 41.51 -18.73 -4.60
N SER A 20 42.31 -17.66 -4.63
CA SER A 20 42.92 -17.06 -5.82
C SER A 20 44.30 -17.70 -6.10
N VAL A 21 45.09 -17.08 -6.98
CA VAL A 21 46.55 -17.31 -7.17
C VAL A 21 46.93 -18.46 -8.13
N GLU A 22 46.89 -18.13 -9.42
CA GLU A 22 48.09 -18.04 -10.28
C GLU A 22 49.40 -18.71 -9.77
N ARG A 23 49.82 -19.82 -10.41
CA ARG A 23 51.26 -20.09 -10.63
C ARG A 23 51.53 -21.05 -11.78
N CYS A 24 52.59 -20.78 -12.53
CA CYS A 24 53.15 -21.64 -13.56
C CYS A 24 54.09 -22.72 -13.01
N THR A 25 54.32 -23.75 -13.85
CA THR A 25 55.54 -24.59 -13.97
C THR A 25 55.96 -25.52 -12.82
N ASN A 26 56.39 -26.74 -13.21
CA ASN A 26 57.32 -27.59 -12.48
C ASN A 26 58.22 -28.37 -13.46
N ASP A 27 59.49 -28.44 -13.12
CA ASP A 27 60.60 -29.21 -13.73
C ASP A 27 61.31 -29.97 -12.55
N VAL A 28 62.31 -30.84 -12.68
CA VAL A 28 63.27 -31.23 -13.74
C VAL A 28 63.52 -32.77 -13.63
N PRO A 29 64.24 -33.45 -14.55
CA PRO A 29 65.66 -33.73 -14.27
C PRO A 29 66.57 -33.73 -15.53
N GLU A 30 67.67 -32.97 -15.56
CA GLU A 30 69.00 -33.31 -15.04
C GLU A 30 69.76 -34.41 -15.81
N SER A 31 70.61 -34.01 -16.78
CA SER A 31 72.09 -34.16 -16.67
C SER A 31 72.84 -33.72 -17.95
N ASN A 32 73.98 -33.06 -17.74
CA ASN A 32 75.15 -32.91 -18.63
C ASN A 32 75.10 -31.98 -19.88
N GLU A 33 75.79 -30.84 -19.73
CA GLU A 33 76.64 -30.12 -20.72
C GLU A 33 76.09 -29.60 -22.08
N LEU A 34 75.70 -28.32 -22.04
CA LEU A 34 76.00 -27.22 -23.00
C LEU A 34 76.51 -27.56 -24.42
N LEU A 35 75.68 -27.41 -25.47
CA LEU A 35 75.85 -26.45 -26.59
C LEU A 35 74.78 -26.58 -27.70
N GLN A 36 74.46 -25.42 -28.27
CA GLN A 36 73.54 -25.03 -29.37
C GLN A 36 73.61 -25.90 -30.68
N PRO A 37 72.70 -25.76 -31.69
CA PRO A 37 71.82 -24.60 -31.95
C PRO A 37 70.38 -24.83 -32.50
N GLU A 38 69.60 -23.74 -32.40
CA GLU A 38 68.65 -23.14 -33.36
C GLU A 38 67.68 -23.95 -34.26
N THR A 39 66.48 -23.36 -34.36
CA THR A 39 65.54 -23.34 -35.50
C THR A 39 64.79 -24.62 -35.94
N CYS A 40 63.49 -24.60 -35.69
CA CYS A 40 62.48 -25.16 -36.59
C CYS A 40 61.48 -24.06 -37.00
N THR A 41 61.31 -23.89 -38.31
CA THR A 41 60.03 -23.45 -38.89
C THR A 41 59.09 -24.68 -38.93
N PRO A 42 57.76 -24.57 -39.19
CA PRO A 42 56.99 -23.43 -39.71
C PRO A 42 55.65 -23.14 -38.99
N SER A 43 54.99 -22.01 -39.32
CA SER A 43 53.51 -21.93 -39.24
C SER A 43 52.88 -20.78 -40.04
N THR A 44 52.64 -21.01 -41.33
CA THR A 44 51.71 -20.20 -42.15
C THR A 44 50.25 -20.55 -41.80
N LYS A 45 49.80 -20.32 -40.55
CA LYS A 45 48.42 -20.63 -40.10
C LYS A 45 47.76 -19.60 -39.17
N LYS A 46 48.40 -18.48 -38.81
CA LYS A 46 47.88 -17.54 -37.80
C LYS A 46 46.90 -16.46 -38.29
N THR A 47 46.82 -16.19 -39.60
CA THR A 47 46.04 -15.04 -40.14
C THR A 47 44.60 -15.37 -40.57
N ALA A 48 44.28 -16.63 -40.85
CA ALA A 48 42.94 -17.02 -41.33
C ALA A 48 41.91 -17.19 -40.20
N THR A 49 42.33 -17.75 -39.06
CA THR A 49 41.46 -18.09 -37.92
C THR A 49 40.93 -16.84 -37.19
N LEU A 50 41.78 -15.84 -37.00
CA LEU A 50 41.40 -14.54 -36.41
C LEU A 50 40.32 -13.80 -37.24
N LYS A 51 40.32 -13.99 -38.57
CA LYS A 51 39.41 -13.30 -39.50
C LYS A 51 38.00 -13.89 -39.56
N LEU A 52 37.83 -15.17 -39.18
CA LEU A 52 36.50 -15.79 -39.02
C LEU A 52 35.91 -15.48 -37.64
N CYS A 53 36.72 -15.49 -36.58
CA CYS A 53 36.24 -15.27 -35.22
C CYS A 53 35.64 -13.87 -35.05
N SER A 54 36.34 -12.83 -35.53
CA SER A 54 35.83 -11.45 -35.52
C SER A 54 34.56 -11.28 -36.35
N LYS A 55 34.44 -11.94 -37.52
CA LYS A 55 33.26 -11.81 -38.40
C LYS A 55 31.99 -12.38 -37.74
N THR A 56 32.10 -13.50 -37.03
CA THR A 56 30.96 -14.11 -36.30
C THR A 56 30.55 -13.28 -35.08
N VAL A 57 31.53 -12.76 -34.32
CA VAL A 57 31.26 -11.89 -33.16
C VAL A 57 30.66 -10.54 -33.61
N PHE A 58 31.18 -9.93 -34.67
CA PHE A 58 30.70 -8.64 -35.18
C PHE A 58 29.25 -8.71 -35.69
N TRP A 59 28.87 -9.81 -36.37
CA TRP A 59 27.49 -10.00 -36.80
C TRP A 59 26.55 -10.20 -35.61
N LYS A 60 26.97 -10.99 -34.60
CA LYS A 60 26.20 -11.16 -33.35
C LYS A 60 26.05 -9.84 -32.58
N CYS A 61 27.11 -9.08 -32.36
CA CYS A 61 27.03 -7.78 -31.68
C CYS A 61 26.11 -6.79 -32.41
N LYS A 62 26.15 -6.75 -33.76
CA LYS A 62 25.25 -5.90 -34.55
C LYS A 62 23.78 -6.34 -34.46
N LEU A 63 23.52 -7.65 -34.38
CA LEU A 63 22.18 -8.20 -34.14
C LEU A 63 21.69 -7.88 -32.72
N TRP A 64 22.51 -8.09 -31.69
CA TRP A 64 22.18 -7.76 -30.31
C TRP A 64 21.90 -6.27 -30.13
N MET A 65 22.68 -5.39 -30.74
CA MET A 65 22.47 -3.93 -30.71
C MET A 65 21.15 -3.51 -31.39
N LEU A 66 20.78 -4.16 -32.50
CA LEU A 66 19.48 -3.92 -33.15
C LEU A 66 18.33 -4.37 -32.24
N ILE A 67 18.45 -5.56 -31.63
CA ILE A 67 17.46 -6.11 -30.70
C ILE A 67 17.30 -5.19 -29.47
N THR A 68 18.39 -4.79 -28.81
CA THR A 68 18.31 -3.89 -27.65
C THR A 68 17.79 -2.51 -28.02
N SER A 69 18.10 -1.99 -29.22
CA SER A 69 17.53 -0.74 -29.70
C SER A 69 16.01 -0.82 -29.93
N ILE A 70 15.49 -1.96 -30.37
CA ILE A 70 14.03 -2.16 -30.51
C ILE A 70 13.38 -2.26 -29.14
N PHE A 71 13.95 -3.01 -28.20
CA PHE A 71 13.45 -3.06 -26.81
C PHE A 71 13.48 -1.69 -26.13
N LEU A 72 14.56 -0.92 -26.31
CA LEU A 72 14.65 0.45 -25.79
C LEU A 72 13.55 1.35 -26.38
N LEU A 73 13.30 1.27 -27.69
CA LEU A 73 12.22 2.03 -28.33
C LEU A 73 10.85 1.65 -27.77
N LEU A 74 10.58 0.35 -27.59
CA LEU A 74 9.34 -0.12 -26.97
C LEU A 74 9.18 0.40 -25.54
N ILE A 75 10.24 0.34 -24.72
CA ILE A 75 10.24 0.88 -23.35
C ILE A 75 9.94 2.38 -23.38
N VAL A 76 10.63 3.16 -24.23
CA VAL A 76 10.40 4.60 -24.37
C VAL A 76 8.95 4.90 -24.81
N VAL A 77 8.42 4.16 -25.78
CA VAL A 77 7.02 4.31 -26.22
C VAL A 77 6.04 3.95 -25.10
N THR A 78 6.28 2.88 -24.33
CA THR A 78 5.42 2.54 -23.18
C THR A 78 5.47 3.59 -22.08
N ILE A 79 6.65 4.17 -21.78
CA ILE A 79 6.77 5.25 -20.79
C ILE A 79 5.99 6.48 -21.27
N ILE A 80 6.15 6.90 -22.53
CA ILE A 80 5.42 8.04 -23.11
C ILE A 80 3.92 7.77 -23.13
N ALA A 81 3.48 6.56 -23.47
CA ALA A 81 2.07 6.19 -23.46
C ALA A 81 1.48 6.25 -22.05
N LEU A 82 2.19 5.71 -21.04
CA LEU A 82 1.77 5.73 -19.65
C LEU A 82 1.74 7.16 -19.08
N THR A 83 2.75 8.01 -19.36
CA THR A 83 2.74 9.40 -18.85
C THR A 83 1.66 10.24 -19.51
N LEU A 84 1.42 10.07 -20.83
CA LEU A 84 0.30 10.75 -21.51
C LEU A 84 -1.05 10.25 -21.01
N HIS A 85 -1.19 8.95 -20.76
CA HIS A 85 -2.41 8.38 -20.20
C HIS A 85 -2.66 8.91 -18.79
N SER A 86 -1.69 8.84 -17.86
CA SER A 86 -1.85 9.36 -16.49
C SER A 86 -2.04 10.88 -16.40
N ALA A 87 -1.64 11.65 -17.41
CA ALA A 87 -1.79 13.12 -17.42
C ALA A 87 -3.09 13.61 -18.10
N VAL A 88 -3.79 12.74 -18.83
CA VAL A 88 -4.99 13.11 -19.63
C VAL A 88 -6.20 12.25 -19.26
N TYR A 89 -6.00 11.03 -18.76
CA TYR A 89 -7.06 10.19 -18.24
C TYR A 89 -7.54 10.76 -16.91
N ILE A 90 -8.77 11.26 -16.92
CA ILE A 90 -9.56 11.57 -15.76
C ILE A 90 -10.52 10.40 -15.62
N ASP A 91 -10.51 9.69 -14.48
CA ASP A 91 -11.50 8.63 -14.24
C ASP A 91 -12.86 9.28 -13.97
N GLU A 92 -13.90 8.80 -14.64
CA GLU A 92 -15.23 9.43 -14.63
C GLU A 92 -15.92 9.33 -13.25
N ASP A 93 -15.48 8.40 -12.39
CA ASP A 93 -15.96 8.21 -11.02
C ASP A 93 -15.11 8.94 -9.95
N GLU A 94 -13.86 9.25 -10.28
CA GLU A 94 -12.99 10.13 -9.49
C GLU A 94 -13.28 11.61 -9.77
N TYR A 95 -13.65 11.98 -11.00
CA TYR A 95 -14.05 13.34 -11.37
C TYR A 95 -15.21 13.88 -10.51
N TRP A 96 -15.15 15.17 -10.19
CA TRP A 96 -16.22 15.92 -9.53
C TRP A 96 -16.07 17.41 -9.88
N ASP A 97 -17.21 18.11 -9.98
CA ASP A 97 -17.23 19.56 -10.14
C ASP A 97 -17.33 20.24 -8.76
N PRO A 98 -16.34 21.05 -8.35
CA PRO A 98 -16.41 21.77 -7.09
C PRO A 98 -17.53 22.80 -6.98
N GLU A 99 -17.98 23.40 -8.10
CA GLU A 99 -19.06 24.38 -8.07
C GLU A 99 -20.43 23.71 -7.80
N SER A 100 -20.66 22.50 -8.33
CA SER A 100 -21.83 21.67 -8.00
C SER A 100 -21.96 21.38 -6.50
N ILE A 101 -20.84 21.18 -5.78
CA ILE A 101 -20.81 20.89 -4.35
C ILE A 101 -20.91 22.17 -3.52
N ALA A 102 -20.17 23.21 -3.88
CA ALA A 102 -20.16 24.49 -3.16
C ALA A 102 -21.54 25.15 -3.14
N ASN A 103 -22.35 24.92 -4.18
CA ASN A 103 -23.74 25.39 -4.29
C ASN A 103 -24.76 24.28 -4.01
N GLY A 104 -24.33 23.16 -3.43
CA GLY A 104 -25.12 21.95 -3.26
C GLY A 104 -26.28 22.05 -2.26
N ASN A 105 -27.15 21.05 -2.30
CA ASN A 105 -28.22 20.87 -1.31
C ASN A 105 -27.62 20.39 0.02
N HIS A 106 -28.06 20.97 1.13
CA HIS A 106 -27.64 20.51 2.46
C HIS A 106 -28.40 19.23 2.81
N HIS A 107 -27.65 18.18 3.16
CA HIS A 107 -28.18 16.88 3.52
C HIS A 107 -27.65 16.46 4.89
N ASN A 108 -28.57 16.14 5.80
CA ASN A 108 -28.28 16.08 7.23
C ASN A 108 -28.66 14.71 7.79
N PHE A 109 -27.88 14.22 8.76
CA PHE A 109 -28.23 13.04 9.52
C PHE A 109 -28.08 13.27 11.03
N SER A 110 -29.04 12.80 11.81
CA SER A 110 -28.88 12.57 13.25
C SER A 110 -28.50 11.11 13.47
N GLY A 111 -27.49 10.86 14.29
CA GLY A 111 -27.02 9.54 14.64
C GLY A 111 -26.94 9.32 16.14
N ILE A 112 -26.99 8.04 16.51
CA ILE A 112 -26.96 7.55 17.88
C ILE A 112 -26.01 6.35 17.92
N LEU A 113 -25.12 6.31 18.92
CA LEU A 113 -24.25 5.18 19.22
C LEU A 113 -24.06 5.01 20.72
N ASN A 114 -23.85 3.78 21.17
CA ASN A 114 -23.51 3.45 22.54
C ASN A 114 -21.98 3.41 22.72
N ILE A 115 -21.54 3.88 23.88
CA ILE A 115 -20.15 3.88 24.30
C ILE A 115 -20.04 2.86 25.43
N HIS A 116 -19.28 1.80 25.18
CA HIS A 116 -19.08 0.72 26.14
C HIS A 116 -17.89 1.01 27.04
N CYS A 117 -18.04 0.65 28.30
CA CYS A 117 -17.02 0.72 29.33
C CYS A 117 -17.01 -0.62 30.08
N GLU A 118 -15.85 -1.24 30.26
CA GLU A 118 -15.77 -2.59 30.87
C GLU A 118 -15.95 -2.55 32.40
N ASN A 119 -15.53 -1.46 33.03
CA ASN A 119 -15.71 -1.21 34.46
C ASN A 119 -15.99 0.29 34.71
N PRO A 120 -17.24 0.76 34.51
CA PRO A 120 -17.60 2.15 34.73
C PRO A 120 -17.64 2.47 36.22
N GLU A 121 -16.99 3.56 36.63
CA GLU A 121 -17.38 4.26 37.86
C GLU A 121 -18.84 4.75 37.75
N PRO A 122 -19.58 4.90 38.87
CA PRO A 122 -21.04 5.07 38.84
C PRO A 122 -21.56 6.30 38.08
N LEU A 123 -20.71 7.31 37.85
CA LEU A 123 -20.88 8.43 36.92
C LEU A 123 -19.50 8.83 36.42
N LEU A 124 -19.36 9.19 35.14
CA LEU A 124 -18.11 9.80 34.64
C LEU A 124 -18.00 11.25 35.12
N SER A 125 -16.78 11.79 35.22
CA SER A 125 -16.59 13.20 35.54
C SER A 125 -17.00 14.11 34.37
N GLU A 126 -17.38 15.37 34.68
CA GLU A 126 -17.67 16.38 33.65
C GLU A 126 -16.48 16.59 32.69
N SER A 127 -15.26 16.54 33.21
CA SER A 127 -14.03 16.53 32.42
C SER A 127 -13.95 15.35 31.45
N THR A 128 -14.34 14.15 31.90
CA THR A 128 -14.33 12.94 31.06
C THR A 128 -15.43 12.97 30.00
N TYR A 129 -16.63 13.50 30.30
CA TYR A 129 -17.65 13.74 29.27
C TYR A 129 -17.20 14.76 28.21
N ASN A 130 -16.54 15.85 28.61
CA ASN A 130 -16.00 16.83 27.66
C ASN A 130 -14.91 16.20 26.78
N LEU A 131 -13.96 15.48 27.37
CA LEU A 131 -12.89 14.77 26.64
C LEU A 131 -13.45 13.73 25.65
N LEU A 132 -14.49 12.99 26.08
CA LEU A 132 -15.21 12.02 25.26
C LEU A 132 -15.95 12.67 24.09
N SER A 133 -16.59 13.82 24.33
CA SER A 133 -17.27 14.63 23.32
C SER A 133 -16.28 15.17 22.27
N GLU A 134 -15.18 15.78 22.71
CA GLU A 134 -14.13 16.30 21.82
C GLU A 134 -13.52 15.21 20.95
N ASN A 135 -13.21 14.04 21.51
CA ASN A 135 -12.60 12.95 20.76
C ASN A 135 -13.59 12.23 19.83
N LEU A 136 -14.87 12.11 20.21
CA LEU A 136 -15.89 11.63 19.30
C LEU A 136 -16.15 12.63 18.16
N HIS A 137 -16.23 13.93 18.44
CA HIS A 137 -16.36 14.98 17.42
C HIS A 137 -15.17 14.96 16.45
N LYS A 138 -13.94 14.85 16.96
CA LYS A 138 -12.74 14.71 16.14
C LYS A 138 -12.81 13.43 15.30
N ARG A 139 -13.10 12.28 15.91
CA ARG A 139 -13.21 10.99 15.20
C ARG A 139 -14.26 11.02 14.09
N LEU A 140 -15.44 11.58 14.34
CA LEU A 140 -16.47 11.77 13.31
C LEU A 140 -15.98 12.68 12.18
N THR A 141 -15.29 13.78 12.52
CA THR A 141 -14.71 14.72 11.56
C THR A 141 -13.69 14.00 10.67
N ASP A 142 -12.65 13.41 11.27
CA ASP A 142 -11.56 12.72 10.56
C ASP A 142 -12.10 11.58 9.66
N ILE A 143 -13.05 10.77 10.13
CA ILE A 143 -13.65 9.67 9.34
C ILE A 143 -14.35 10.19 8.08
N TYR A 144 -15.14 11.27 8.20
CA TYR A 144 -15.96 11.73 7.09
C TYR A 144 -15.22 12.72 6.18
N SER A 145 -14.28 13.53 6.69
CA SER A 145 -13.43 14.41 5.88
C SER A 145 -12.44 13.63 5.02
N ASP A 146 -11.84 12.57 5.58
CA ASP A 146 -10.77 11.83 4.92
C ASP A 146 -11.32 10.63 4.13
N SER A 147 -12.64 10.42 4.16
CA SER A 147 -13.32 9.38 3.40
C SER A 147 -13.14 9.59 1.88
N PRO A 148 -12.56 8.63 1.14
CA PRO A 148 -12.48 8.72 -0.33
C PRO A 148 -13.87 8.79 -1.01
N ALA A 149 -14.91 8.29 -0.33
CA ALA A 149 -16.28 8.31 -0.82
C ALA A 149 -17.05 9.58 -0.42
N LEU A 150 -16.86 10.08 0.81
CA LEU A 150 -17.67 11.15 1.39
C LEU A 150 -16.95 12.49 1.62
N GLY A 151 -15.62 12.54 1.65
CA GLY A 151 -14.83 13.71 2.06
C GLY A 151 -15.15 14.98 1.29
N ARG A 152 -15.27 14.88 -0.05
CA ARG A 152 -15.68 16.00 -0.91
C ARG A 152 -17.09 16.54 -0.64
N TYR A 153 -17.96 15.76 -0.01
CA TYR A 153 -19.33 16.15 0.34
C TYR A 153 -19.46 16.58 1.80
N PHE A 154 -18.48 16.29 2.67
CA PHE A 154 -18.60 16.54 4.11
C PHE A 154 -18.47 18.03 4.47
N ILE A 155 -19.37 18.52 5.31
CA ILE A 155 -19.35 19.91 5.84
C ILE A 155 -18.83 19.89 7.28
N SER A 156 -19.48 19.13 8.16
CA SER A 156 -19.16 19.09 9.59
C SER A 156 -19.83 17.93 10.33
N ALA A 157 -19.35 17.65 11.53
CA ALA A 157 -19.97 16.78 12.52
C ALA A 157 -20.10 17.52 13.86
N GLU A 158 -21.12 17.23 14.66
CA GLU A 158 -21.32 17.79 16.00
C GLU A 158 -21.78 16.68 16.95
N VAL A 159 -21.21 16.62 18.16
CA VAL A 159 -21.72 15.75 19.24
C VAL A 159 -22.71 16.58 20.07
N ILE A 160 -23.98 16.19 20.01
CA ILE A 160 -25.11 16.93 20.61
C ILE A 160 -25.19 16.66 22.12
N SER A 161 -25.01 15.41 22.52
CA SER A 161 -25.00 15.00 23.92
C SER A 161 -24.41 13.60 24.08
N ILE A 162 -23.84 13.34 25.25
CA ILE A 162 -23.56 12.00 25.76
C ILE A 162 -24.43 11.85 27.01
N SER A 163 -25.17 10.75 27.13
CA SER A 163 -26.18 10.58 28.18
C SER A 163 -25.69 9.72 29.35
N ASP A 164 -25.78 10.26 30.55
CA ASP A 164 -25.11 9.76 31.77
C ASP A 164 -25.48 8.34 32.20
N GLY A 165 -26.67 7.85 31.81
CA GLY A 165 -27.23 6.59 32.32
C GLY A 165 -27.06 5.36 31.42
N ASN A 166 -26.74 5.56 30.14
CA ASN A 166 -26.60 4.49 29.13
C ASN A 166 -25.35 4.67 28.25
N ASN A 167 -24.55 5.72 28.51
CA ASN A 167 -23.38 6.12 27.73
C ASN A 167 -23.68 6.23 26.23
N THR A 168 -24.90 6.66 25.88
CA THR A 168 -25.29 6.85 24.48
C THR A 168 -24.90 8.26 24.03
N ALA A 169 -24.12 8.35 22.97
CA ALA A 169 -23.82 9.60 22.28
C ALA A 169 -24.83 9.84 21.15
N SER A 170 -25.35 11.06 21.08
CA SER A 170 -26.14 11.58 19.97
C SER A 170 -25.31 12.60 19.21
N TYR A 171 -25.29 12.51 17.88
CA TYR A 171 -24.45 13.36 17.03
C TYR A 171 -25.19 13.75 15.74
N HIS A 172 -24.78 14.84 15.11
CA HIS A 172 -25.24 15.29 13.80
C HIS A 172 -24.10 15.25 12.78
N LEU A 173 -24.45 15.02 11.52
CA LEU A 173 -23.58 15.09 10.36
C LEU A 173 -24.23 15.98 9.29
N TRP A 174 -23.44 16.83 8.66
CA TRP A 174 -23.86 17.67 7.54
C TRP A 174 -23.02 17.39 6.30
N PHE A 175 -23.69 17.28 5.16
CA PHE A 175 -23.10 17.08 3.85
C PHE A 175 -23.68 18.10 2.85
N SER A 176 -22.87 18.49 1.86
CA SER A 176 -23.32 19.23 0.68
C SER A 176 -23.37 18.25 -0.50
N VAL A 177 -24.53 18.16 -1.14
CA VAL A 177 -24.82 17.20 -2.20
C VAL A 177 -24.99 17.93 -3.54
N PRO A 178 -24.49 17.41 -4.69
CA PRO A 178 -24.65 18.07 -5.99
C PRO A 178 -26.11 18.44 -6.29
N GLN A 179 -26.33 19.59 -6.94
CA GLN A 179 -27.69 20.02 -7.32
C GLN A 179 -28.41 19.07 -8.28
N ASP A 180 -27.64 18.27 -9.04
CA ASP A 180 -28.10 17.24 -9.98
C ASP A 180 -28.17 15.84 -9.33
N GLU A 181 -28.38 15.79 -8.00
CA GLU A 181 -28.55 14.54 -7.25
C GLU A 181 -29.61 13.62 -7.86
N THR A 182 -29.21 12.37 -8.14
CA THR A 182 -30.10 11.32 -8.63
C THR A 182 -30.57 10.43 -7.49
N GLU A 183 -31.72 9.78 -7.64
CA GLU A 183 -32.17 8.75 -6.69
C GLU A 183 -31.12 7.65 -6.50
N GLU A 184 -30.35 7.35 -7.56
CA GLU A 184 -29.25 6.37 -7.53
C GLU A 184 -28.08 6.87 -6.67
N PHE A 185 -27.68 8.14 -6.82
CA PHE A 185 -26.67 8.77 -5.97
C PHE A 185 -27.10 8.76 -4.49
N MET A 186 -28.32 9.17 -4.19
CA MET A 186 -28.85 9.18 -2.82
C MET A 186 -28.98 7.78 -2.22
N LYS A 187 -29.25 6.76 -3.05
CA LYS A 187 -29.36 5.38 -2.59
C LYS A 187 -28.00 4.72 -2.31
N TYR A 188 -26.99 4.97 -3.15
CA TYR A 188 -25.72 4.22 -3.11
C TYR A 188 -24.49 5.02 -2.64
N ARG A 189 -24.50 6.36 -2.72
CA ARG A 189 -23.39 7.23 -2.25
C ARG A 189 -23.75 8.07 -1.03
N MET A 190 -24.96 8.61 -0.94
CA MET A 190 -25.40 9.45 0.20
C MET A 190 -26.56 8.82 1.00
N GLY A 191 -26.64 7.49 1.02
CA GLY A 191 -27.70 6.78 1.73
C GLY A 191 -27.39 6.62 3.21
N GLN A 192 -28.40 6.70 4.08
CA GLN A 192 -28.32 6.43 5.53
C GLN A 192 -27.47 5.18 5.84
N THR A 193 -27.71 4.06 5.14
CA THR A 193 -26.95 2.81 5.31
C THR A 193 -25.48 2.94 4.91
N PHE A 194 -25.17 3.70 3.86
CA PHE A 194 -23.80 3.91 3.39
C PHE A 194 -23.00 4.76 4.37
N VAL A 195 -23.54 5.92 4.75
CA VAL A 195 -22.95 6.85 5.73
C VAL A 195 -22.73 6.14 7.08
N MET A 196 -23.74 5.44 7.59
CA MET A 196 -23.63 4.65 8.83
C MET A 196 -22.57 3.54 8.74
N ASN A 197 -22.45 2.85 7.60
CA ASN A 197 -21.50 1.76 7.45
C ASN A 197 -20.04 2.23 7.37
N ILE A 198 -19.76 3.47 6.93
CA ILE A 198 -18.42 4.05 6.98
C ILE A 198 -17.95 4.22 8.43
N LEU A 199 -18.77 4.81 9.30
CA LEU A 199 -18.47 4.90 10.73
C LEU A 199 -18.38 3.52 11.39
N ARG A 200 -19.29 2.60 11.06
CA ARG A 200 -19.26 1.21 11.55
C ARG A 200 -17.95 0.50 11.21
N GLN A 201 -17.48 0.65 9.97
CA GLN A 201 -16.23 0.05 9.51
C GLN A 201 -15.03 0.63 10.28
N ASN A 202 -14.96 1.95 10.44
CA ASN A 202 -13.91 2.57 11.24
C ASN A 202 -13.93 2.11 12.71
N ILE A 203 -15.10 1.87 13.32
CA ILE A 203 -15.18 1.33 14.68
C ILE A 203 -14.63 -0.11 14.78
N TYR A 204 -14.84 -0.94 13.75
CA TYR A 204 -14.23 -2.27 13.71
C TYR A 204 -12.72 -2.23 13.46
N ASP A 205 -12.24 -1.30 12.63
CA ASP A 205 -10.81 -1.19 12.30
C ASP A 205 -9.98 -0.49 13.39
N GLN A 206 -10.62 0.32 14.24
CA GLN A 206 -10.03 1.09 15.33
C GLN A 206 -10.89 0.93 16.60
N GLU A 207 -10.73 -0.19 17.30
CA GLU A 207 -11.57 -0.54 18.46
C GLU A 207 -11.50 0.51 19.60
N GLU A 208 -10.33 1.10 19.81
CA GLU A 208 -10.07 2.11 20.83
C GLU A 208 -10.34 3.54 20.31
N MET A 209 -10.67 4.47 21.22
CA MET A 209 -10.75 5.90 20.90
C MET A 209 -9.38 6.55 21.17
N TYR A 210 -8.90 7.39 20.25
CA TYR A 210 -7.53 7.92 20.17
C TYR A 210 -6.80 8.10 21.52
N ASP A 211 -5.91 7.15 21.86
CA ASP A 211 -5.03 7.16 23.04
C ASP A 211 -5.70 7.69 24.32
N LEU A 212 -6.99 7.36 24.52
CA LEU A 212 -7.82 8.03 25.52
C LEU A 212 -7.68 7.38 26.90
N GLU A 213 -6.70 7.84 27.67
CA GLU A 213 -6.58 7.51 29.09
C GLU A 213 -7.74 8.12 29.89
N VAL A 214 -8.79 7.32 30.12
CA VAL A 214 -9.93 7.66 30.99
C VAL A 214 -9.81 6.90 32.31
N PRO A 215 -9.39 7.54 33.42
CA PRO A 215 -9.23 6.87 34.71
C PRO A 215 -10.51 6.22 35.23
N GLU A 216 -11.67 6.83 34.95
CA GLU A 216 -12.99 6.35 35.38
C GLU A 216 -13.57 5.23 34.50
N CYS A 217 -12.87 4.83 33.42
CA CYS A 217 -13.35 3.82 32.49
C CYS A 217 -12.23 2.96 31.86
N THR A 218 -12.20 1.67 32.23
CA THR A 218 -11.34 0.69 31.56
C THR A 218 -11.91 0.27 30.20
N ASN A 219 -11.05 0.23 29.17
CA ASN A 219 -11.35 -0.25 27.82
C ASN A 219 -12.57 0.44 27.17
N LEU A 220 -12.56 1.77 27.18
CA LEU A 220 -13.56 2.61 26.52
C LEU A 220 -13.57 2.35 25.00
N ARG A 221 -14.71 1.89 24.47
CA ARG A 221 -14.89 1.60 23.04
C ARG A 221 -16.28 1.98 22.54
N LEU A 222 -16.40 2.26 21.25
CA LEU A 222 -17.70 2.50 20.60
C LEU A 222 -18.34 1.16 20.23
N ASP A 223 -19.66 1.01 20.36
CA ASP A 223 -20.38 -0.20 19.94
C ASP A 223 -20.85 -0.09 18.47
N PRO A 224 -20.22 -0.80 17.52
CA PRO A 224 -20.56 -0.72 16.09
C PRO A 224 -21.96 -1.29 15.78
N THR A 225 -22.52 -2.12 16.65
CA THR A 225 -23.85 -2.73 16.47
C THR A 225 -24.98 -1.82 16.95
N SER A 226 -24.69 -0.93 17.91
CA SER A 226 -25.63 0.07 18.41
C SER A 226 -25.95 1.21 17.43
N LEU A 227 -25.11 1.39 16.41
CA LEU A 227 -25.21 2.48 15.45
C LEU A 227 -26.59 2.56 14.79
N LEU A 228 -27.26 3.69 15.02
CA LEU A 228 -28.45 4.13 14.31
C LEU A 228 -28.14 5.50 13.67
N LEU A 229 -28.61 5.68 12.44
CA LEU A 229 -28.56 6.96 11.73
C LEU A 229 -29.97 7.24 11.18
N THR A 230 -30.39 8.49 11.12
CA THR A 230 -31.69 8.92 10.59
C THR A 230 -31.53 10.22 9.81
N HIS A 231 -32.26 10.36 8.71
CA HIS A 231 -32.32 11.62 7.95
C HIS A 231 -33.22 12.64 8.67
N CYS A 232 -32.92 13.94 8.51
CA CYS A 232 -33.56 15.05 9.24
C CYS A 232 -34.35 16.00 8.32
#